data_AF-A0AAU4YH56-F1
#
_entry.id   AF-A0AAU4YH56-F1
#
_cell.length_a   1.000
_cell.length_b   1.000
_cell.length_c   1.000
_cell.angle_alpha   90.00
_cell.angle_beta   90.00
_cell.angle_gamma   90.00
#
_symmetry.space_group_name_H-M   'P 1'
#
loop_
_entity.id
_entity.type
_entity.pdbx_description
1 polymer ?
#
loop_
_entity_poly.entity_id
_entity_poly.type
_entity_poly.pdbx_seq_one_letter_code
_entity_poly.pdbx_strand_id
1 'polypeptide(L)'
;MPSPPTTPVKEETQQGPPPDSPLTTKEGWRRFVEHEPIPPVLLSADERAALPERQRMRADDSRRGYHADLPLVNTPTIRKVVATSRLLVQLNRQQISARRGVILSGASGTGKTTALSQLGRAHELAVRKRHPRDRNRLPVLYATVPPAATPRMLAVEFARFFGLSFPARSNITDVVDAVCATAAHVHVDLVLIDELHNLNLASRTGAEASDQLKYFAERLPATFIYAGIDVEAQGLFAGTRGRQIAGRFTVIPASPFSYATNEDRDTWTALVQTLESMLRLHHHRPGSLPSLSGYLFHRTGGMIGSLSQLIRGAAVLAIEDGSERITEDLLDSVPIDYAAEQSEKLTAPTKRTGRRRRAA
;
A
#
# COMPACT_ATOMS: atom_id res chain seq x y z
N MET A 1 64.47 -9.47 15.24
CA MET A 1 63.14 -8.84 15.34
C MET A 1 62.37 -9.14 14.06
N PRO A 2 61.30 -9.93 14.11
CA PRO A 2 60.52 -10.29 12.94
C PRO A 2 59.41 -9.25 12.68
N SER A 3 59.20 -8.92 11.41
CA SER A 3 58.15 -8.03 10.91
C SER A 3 56.74 -8.54 11.27
N PRO A 4 55.76 -7.65 11.52
CA PRO A 4 54.41 -8.07 11.88
C PRO A 4 53.65 -8.60 10.65
N PRO A 5 52.70 -9.55 10.82
CA PRO A 5 51.91 -10.09 9.73
C PRO A 5 50.80 -9.11 9.33
N THR A 6 50.78 -8.72 8.06
CA THR A 6 49.66 -8.01 7.43
C THR A 6 48.46 -8.94 7.34
N THR A 7 47.45 -8.69 8.18
CA THR A 7 46.17 -9.40 8.12
C THR A 7 45.37 -8.85 6.94
N PRO A 8 44.86 -9.67 6.00
CA PRO A 8 44.01 -9.16 4.94
C PRO A 8 42.67 -8.75 5.54
N VAL A 9 42.31 -7.47 5.37
CA VAL A 9 40.98 -6.95 5.68
C VAL A 9 39.99 -7.72 4.81
N LYS A 10 39.15 -8.54 5.43
CA LYS A 10 37.95 -9.07 4.78
C LYS A 10 37.06 -7.87 4.48
N GLU A 11 36.96 -7.49 3.21
CA GLU A 11 35.84 -6.71 2.71
C GLU A 11 34.58 -7.53 3.00
N GLU A 12 33.91 -7.23 4.11
CA GLU A 12 32.52 -7.62 4.32
C GLU A 12 31.71 -6.91 3.23
N THR A 13 31.51 -7.59 2.10
CA THR A 13 30.47 -7.25 1.17
C THR A 13 29.16 -7.37 1.94
N GLN A 14 28.68 -6.27 2.52
CA GLN A 14 27.30 -6.12 2.97
C GLN A 14 26.41 -6.16 1.73
N GLN A 15 26.26 -7.35 1.15
CA GLN A 15 25.17 -7.65 0.25
C GLN A 15 23.92 -7.68 1.13
N GLY A 16 23.27 -6.52 1.22
CA GLY A 16 21.90 -6.46 1.73
C GLY A 16 21.03 -7.47 0.97
N PRO A 17 20.05 -8.10 1.64
CA PRO A 17 19.19 -9.09 0.99
C PRO A 17 18.50 -8.49 -0.25
N PRO A 18 18.19 -9.33 -1.26
CA PRO A 18 17.80 -8.88 -2.60
C PRO A 18 16.54 -7.98 -2.63
N PRO A 19 16.42 -7.10 -3.65
CA PRO A 19 15.42 -6.05 -3.76
C PRO A 19 13.95 -6.51 -3.81
N ASP A 20 13.68 -7.80 -3.98
CA ASP A 20 12.33 -8.36 -4.15
C ASP A 20 11.83 -9.06 -2.86
N SER A 21 11.79 -8.33 -1.75
CA SER A 21 11.18 -8.84 -0.50
C SER A 21 9.72 -8.40 -0.44
N PRO A 22 8.73 -9.26 -0.77
CA PRO A 22 7.33 -8.87 -0.77
C PRO A 22 6.79 -8.64 0.65
N LEU A 23 5.72 -7.84 0.79
CA LEU A 23 5.04 -7.59 2.07
C LEU A 23 4.56 -8.88 2.77
N THR A 24 4.40 -9.97 2.02
CA THR A 24 4.02 -11.30 2.50
C THR A 24 5.17 -12.09 3.15
N THR A 25 6.32 -11.45 3.40
CA THR A 25 7.45 -12.00 4.19
C THR A 25 7.76 -11.06 5.35
N LYS A 26 8.23 -11.59 6.48
CA LYS A 26 8.62 -10.76 7.64
C LYS A 26 9.75 -9.79 7.31
N GLU A 27 10.69 -10.18 6.43
CA GLU A 27 11.79 -9.33 5.96
C GLU A 27 11.25 -8.17 5.10
N GLY A 28 10.40 -8.47 4.12
CA GLY A 28 9.79 -7.45 3.27
C GLY A 28 8.87 -6.51 4.04
N TRP A 29 8.08 -7.06 4.97
CA TRP A 29 7.26 -6.27 5.89
C TRP A 29 8.10 -5.34 6.77
N ARG A 30 9.16 -5.87 7.40
CA ARG A 30 10.07 -5.06 8.24
C ARG A 30 10.70 -3.93 7.44
N ARG A 31 11.19 -4.22 6.22
CA ARG A 31 11.74 -3.20 5.31
C ARG A 31 10.70 -2.12 5.02
N PHE A 32 9.46 -2.50 4.70
CA PHE A 32 8.38 -1.55 4.46
C PHE A 32 8.06 -0.66 5.68
N VAL A 33 8.08 -1.23 6.89
CA VAL A 33 7.82 -0.47 8.12
C VAL A 33 8.93 0.55 8.40
N GLU A 34 10.18 0.16 8.15
CA GLU A 34 11.40 0.97 8.38
C GLU A 34 11.69 1.94 7.24
N HIS A 35 11.09 1.74 6.07
CA HIS A 35 11.31 2.55 4.89
C HIS A 35 10.67 3.95 5.03
N GLU A 36 11.52 4.97 5.10
CA GLU A 36 11.12 6.38 5.09
C GLU A 36 11.85 7.10 3.95
N PRO A 37 11.15 7.46 2.87
CA PRO A 37 11.78 8.20 1.77
C PRO A 37 12.27 9.56 2.27
N ILE A 38 13.57 9.79 2.18
CA ILE A 38 14.18 11.06 2.57
C ILE A 38 14.07 12.03 1.38
N PRO A 39 13.37 13.18 1.52
CA PRO A 39 13.25 14.13 0.42
C PRO A 39 14.61 14.71 0.01
N PRO A 40 15.01 14.60 -1.26
CA PRO A 40 16.23 15.22 -1.75
C PRO A 40 16.18 16.74 -1.56
N VAL A 41 17.34 17.34 -1.24
CA VAL A 41 17.47 18.79 -1.16
C VAL A 41 17.40 19.37 -2.58
N LEU A 42 16.53 20.35 -2.77
CA LEU A 42 16.49 21.13 -4.00
C LEU A 42 17.57 22.20 -3.95
N LEU A 43 18.60 22.02 -4.78
CA LEU A 43 19.66 23.00 -4.98
C LEU A 43 19.12 24.24 -5.68
N SER A 44 19.70 25.40 -5.37
CA SER A 44 19.49 26.62 -6.15
C SER A 44 20.05 26.48 -7.57
N ALA A 45 19.65 27.37 -8.47
CA ALA A 45 20.14 27.38 -9.84
C ALA A 45 21.67 27.52 -9.90
N ASP A 46 22.25 28.39 -9.06
CA ASP A 46 23.68 28.64 -9.01
C ASP A 46 24.45 27.43 -8.44
N GLU A 47 23.95 26.82 -7.37
CA GLU A 47 24.55 25.59 -6.81
C GLU A 47 24.52 24.44 -7.81
N ARG A 48 23.40 24.26 -8.52
CA ARG A 48 23.28 23.22 -9.56
C ARG A 48 24.19 23.52 -10.74
N ALA A 49 24.36 24.78 -11.14
CA ALA A 49 25.26 25.17 -12.23
C ALA A 49 26.74 24.94 -11.86
N ALA A 50 27.10 25.13 -10.59
CA ALA A 50 28.45 24.89 -10.08
C ALA A 50 28.82 23.40 -9.96
N LEU A 51 27.84 22.49 -9.95
CA LEU A 51 28.09 21.06 -9.84
C LEU A 51 28.69 20.48 -11.14
N PRO A 52 29.69 19.59 -11.02
CA PRO A 52 30.14 18.76 -12.13
C PRO A 52 28.99 17.93 -12.70
N GLU A 53 29.02 17.67 -14.02
CA GLU A 53 27.95 16.95 -14.73
C GLU A 53 27.58 15.62 -14.08
N ARG A 54 28.57 14.80 -13.68
CA ARG A 54 28.34 13.52 -12.98
C ARG A 54 27.60 13.68 -11.66
N GLN A 55 27.83 14.77 -10.93
CA GLN A 55 27.16 15.02 -9.65
C GLN A 55 25.72 15.48 -9.88
N ARG A 56 25.49 16.29 -10.93
CA ARG A 56 24.12 16.67 -11.36
C ARG A 56 23.30 15.46 -11.76
N MET A 57 23.85 14.57 -12.58
CA MET A 57 23.18 13.32 -12.98
C MET A 57 22.79 12.47 -11.78
N ARG A 58 23.70 12.29 -10.80
CA ARG A 58 23.40 11.56 -9.56
C ARG A 58 22.31 12.22 -8.71
N ALA A 59 22.31 13.55 -8.64
CA ALA A 59 21.26 14.29 -7.93
C ALA A 59 19.89 14.12 -8.62
N ASP A 60 19.86 14.17 -9.96
CA ASP A 60 18.66 13.95 -10.75
C ASP A 60 18.18 12.49 -10.67
N ASP A 61 19.08 11.50 -10.66
CA ASP A 61 18.77 10.09 -10.39
C ASP A 61 18.14 9.90 -9.01
N SER A 62 18.71 10.51 -7.96
CA SER A 62 18.16 10.45 -6.61
C SER A 62 16.78 11.09 -6.53
N ARG A 63 16.56 12.22 -7.22
CA ARG A 63 15.25 12.87 -7.31
C ARG A 63 14.26 12.01 -8.07
N ARG A 64 14.63 11.39 -9.20
CA ARG A 64 13.75 10.44 -9.92
C ARG A 64 13.39 9.25 -9.04
N GLY A 65 14.37 8.69 -8.34
CA GLY A 65 14.18 7.59 -7.39
C GLY A 65 13.30 7.93 -6.19
N TYR A 66 13.23 9.21 -5.79
CA TYR A 66 12.31 9.71 -4.76
C TYR A 66 10.90 10.03 -5.29
N HIS A 67 10.73 10.37 -6.58
CA HIS A 67 9.41 10.59 -7.17
C HIS A 67 8.73 9.29 -7.65
N ALA A 68 9.46 8.34 -8.24
CA ALA A 68 9.12 6.93 -8.02
C ALA A 68 9.16 6.73 -6.49
N ASP A 69 8.40 5.92 -5.77
CA ASP A 69 8.48 5.91 -4.28
C ASP A 69 8.10 7.21 -3.53
N LEU A 70 7.44 8.18 -4.19
CA LEU A 70 6.90 9.38 -3.53
C LEU A 70 6.11 9.01 -2.26
N PRO A 71 6.29 9.72 -1.13
CA PRO A 71 5.63 9.35 0.12
C PRO A 71 4.10 9.30 0.00
N LEU A 72 3.49 8.37 0.73
CA LEU A 72 2.05 8.15 0.69
C LEU A 72 1.30 9.24 1.47
N VAL A 73 0.20 9.71 0.89
CA VAL A 73 -0.70 10.68 1.55
C VAL A 73 -1.75 9.96 2.39
N ASN A 74 -1.95 10.44 3.62
CA ASN A 74 -2.94 9.89 4.54
C ASN A 74 -4.36 10.34 4.16
N THR A 75 -5.04 9.54 3.35
CA THR A 75 -6.41 9.78 2.87
C THR A 75 -7.47 9.59 3.97
N PRO A 76 -8.68 10.15 3.82
CA PRO A 76 -9.77 9.93 4.77
C PRO A 76 -10.07 8.45 5.03
N THR A 77 -10.04 7.62 3.97
CA THR A 77 -10.20 6.16 4.08
C THR A 77 -9.11 5.53 4.94
N ILE A 78 -7.84 5.87 4.71
CA ILE A 78 -6.72 5.36 5.53
C ILE A 78 -6.90 5.78 6.99
N ARG A 79 -7.24 7.04 7.27
CA ARG A 79 -7.50 7.53 8.63
C ARG A 79 -8.61 6.75 9.31
N LYS A 80 -9.73 6.53 8.62
CA LYS A 80 -10.89 5.77 9.12
C LYS A 80 -10.54 4.32 9.42
N VAL A 81 -9.80 3.66 8.53
CA VAL A 81 -9.32 2.28 8.71
C VAL A 81 -8.39 2.19 9.92
N VAL A 82 -7.42 3.10 10.01
CA VAL A 82 -6.45 3.15 11.12
C VAL A 82 -7.17 3.36 12.46
N ALA A 83 -8.06 4.35 12.54
CA ALA A 83 -8.80 4.66 13.77
C ALA A 83 -9.70 3.49 14.20
N THR A 84 -10.50 2.95 13.28
CA THR A 84 -11.43 1.85 13.56
C THR A 84 -10.69 0.59 13.99
N SER A 85 -9.62 0.22 13.27
CA SER A 85 -8.85 -0.98 13.56
C SER A 85 -8.09 -0.86 14.89
N ARG A 86 -7.54 0.32 15.21
CA ARG A 86 -6.91 0.57 16.52
C ARG A 86 -7.91 0.38 17.67
N LEU A 87 -9.13 0.89 17.52
CA LEU A 87 -10.19 0.68 18.49
C LEU A 87 -10.51 -0.82 18.66
N LEU A 88 -10.70 -1.55 17.56
CA LEU A 88 -10.99 -2.99 17.63
C LEU A 88 -9.84 -3.80 18.24
N VAL A 89 -8.58 -3.49 17.90
CA VAL A 89 -7.41 -4.10 18.54
C VAL A 89 -7.43 -3.91 20.05
N GLN A 90 -7.80 -2.73 20.53
CA GLN A 90 -7.92 -2.47 21.97
C GLN A 90 -9.08 -3.25 22.61
N LEU A 91 -10.26 -3.24 21.99
CA LEU A 91 -11.45 -3.96 22.48
C LEU A 91 -11.25 -5.49 22.49
N ASN A 92 -10.49 -6.02 21.54
CA ASN A 92 -10.21 -7.45 21.42
C ASN A 92 -9.16 -7.97 22.42
N ARG A 93 -8.44 -7.11 23.16
CA ARG A 93 -7.35 -7.52 24.07
C ARG A 93 -7.76 -8.53 25.13
N GLN A 94 -8.98 -8.40 25.65
CA GLN A 94 -9.53 -9.28 26.69
C GLN A 94 -10.52 -10.30 26.13
N GLN A 95 -10.76 -10.28 24.81
CA GLN A 95 -11.63 -11.27 24.18
C GLN A 95 -10.84 -12.53 23.88
N ILE A 96 -11.31 -13.65 24.42
CA ILE A 96 -10.70 -14.97 24.22
C ILE A 96 -11.14 -15.55 22.87
N SER A 97 -12.38 -15.28 22.44
CA SER A 97 -12.98 -15.75 21.19
C SER A 97 -13.89 -14.68 20.57
N ALA A 98 -14.36 -14.91 19.34
CA ALA A 98 -15.31 -14.06 18.61
C ALA A 98 -14.86 -12.60 18.42
N ARG A 99 -13.54 -12.38 18.28
CA ARG A 99 -12.93 -11.08 18.03
C ARG A 99 -13.57 -10.40 16.82
N ARG A 100 -13.84 -9.10 16.94
CA ARG A 100 -14.38 -8.29 15.85
C ARG A 100 -13.25 -7.86 14.92
N GLY A 101 -13.56 -7.67 13.64
CA GLY A 101 -12.58 -7.22 12.66
C GLY A 101 -13.14 -6.17 11.71
N VAL A 102 -12.33 -5.79 10.72
CA VAL A 102 -12.72 -4.84 9.66
C VAL A 102 -12.60 -5.53 8.31
N ILE A 103 -13.52 -5.21 7.39
CA ILE A 103 -13.39 -5.55 5.98
C ILE A 103 -13.36 -4.25 5.18
N LEU A 104 -12.29 -4.06 4.41
CA LEU A 104 -12.12 -2.97 3.47
C LEU A 104 -12.61 -3.42 2.10
N SER A 105 -13.73 -2.84 1.65
CA SER A 105 -14.41 -3.26 0.42
C SER A 105 -14.40 -2.15 -0.63
N GLY A 106 -14.03 -2.45 -1.87
CA GLY A 106 -14.22 -1.53 -2.99
C GLY A 106 -13.46 -1.92 -4.24
N ALA A 107 -13.72 -1.23 -5.35
CA ALA A 107 -13.15 -1.51 -6.67
C ALA A 107 -11.61 -1.55 -6.67
N SER A 108 -11.01 -2.20 -7.67
CA SER A 108 -9.55 -2.17 -7.86
C SER A 108 -9.06 -0.71 -7.99
N GLY A 109 -7.88 -0.40 -7.45
CA GLY A 109 -7.28 0.94 -7.51
C GLY A 109 -7.76 1.96 -6.47
N THR A 110 -8.71 1.63 -5.58
CA THR A 110 -9.20 2.56 -4.53
C THR A 110 -8.28 2.70 -3.32
N GLY A 111 -7.05 2.16 -3.39
CA GLY A 111 -6.05 2.26 -2.33
C GLY A 111 -6.24 1.31 -1.15
N LYS A 112 -6.94 0.17 -1.35
CA LYS A 112 -7.18 -0.83 -0.29
C LYS A 112 -5.91 -1.41 0.31
N THR A 113 -5.03 -1.97 -0.53
CA THR A 113 -3.72 -2.49 -0.14
C THR A 113 -2.88 -1.43 0.56
N THR A 114 -2.94 -0.18 0.09
CA THR A 114 -2.27 0.96 0.74
C THR A 114 -2.84 1.23 2.12
N ALA A 115 -4.16 1.25 2.29
CA ALA A 115 -4.77 1.46 3.61
C ALA A 115 -4.48 0.32 4.57
N LEU A 116 -4.48 -0.93 4.09
CA LEU A 116 -4.17 -2.11 4.88
C LEU A 116 -2.71 -2.10 5.35
N SER A 117 -1.76 -1.87 4.43
CA SER A 117 -0.32 -1.80 4.75
C SER A 117 0.00 -0.62 5.67
N GLN A 118 -0.58 0.57 5.44
CA GLN A 118 -0.41 1.74 6.31
C GLN A 118 -0.98 1.53 7.71
N LEU A 119 -2.11 0.83 7.83
CA LEU A 119 -2.62 0.39 9.13
C LEU A 119 -1.60 -0.48 9.86
N GLY A 120 -1.08 -1.51 9.20
CA GLY A 120 -0.10 -2.39 9.82
C GLY A 120 1.17 -1.64 10.23
N ARG A 121 1.71 -0.79 9.35
CA ARG A 121 2.89 0.05 9.67
C ARG A 121 2.63 0.95 10.88
N ALA A 122 1.50 1.65 10.90
CA ALA A 122 1.14 2.54 11.99
C ALA A 122 0.89 1.80 13.33
N HIS A 123 0.45 0.54 13.28
CA HIS A 123 0.31 -0.32 14.44
C HIS A 123 1.66 -0.84 14.93
N GLU A 124 2.50 -1.35 14.02
CA GLU A 124 3.83 -1.88 14.35
C GLU A 124 4.73 -0.83 14.98
N LEU A 125 4.84 0.36 14.38
CA LEU A 125 5.61 1.47 14.95
C LEU A 125 5.10 1.85 16.35
N ALA A 126 3.79 1.84 16.57
CA ALA A 126 3.19 2.14 17.87
C ALA A 126 3.46 1.04 18.92
N VAL A 127 3.54 -0.23 18.50
CA VAL A 127 3.92 -1.35 19.38
C VAL A 127 5.41 -1.31 19.71
N ARG A 128 6.28 -1.12 18.71
CA ARG A 128 7.74 -0.98 18.90
C ARG A 128 8.08 0.16 19.85
N LYS A 129 7.39 1.30 19.74
CA LYS A 129 7.54 2.43 20.67
C LYS A 129 7.15 2.08 22.11
N ARG A 130 6.14 1.22 22.31
CA ARG A 130 5.71 0.74 23.63
C ARG A 130 6.64 -0.33 24.22
N HIS A 131 7.32 -1.09 23.36
CA HIS A 131 8.20 -2.20 23.74
C HIS A 131 9.61 -2.06 23.12
N PRO A 132 10.37 -1.00 23.44
CA PRO A 132 11.62 -0.67 22.73
C PRO A 132 12.75 -1.70 22.92
N ARG A 133 12.67 -2.54 23.96
CA ARG A 133 13.68 -3.57 24.27
C ARG A 133 13.40 -4.92 23.60
N ASP A 134 12.18 -5.14 23.10
CA ASP A 134 11.79 -6.39 22.45
C ASP A 134 11.97 -6.27 20.93
N ARG A 135 13.18 -6.59 20.47
CA ARG A 135 13.54 -6.53 19.05
C ARG A 135 12.97 -7.69 18.22
N ASN A 136 12.48 -8.74 18.89
CA ASN A 136 11.96 -9.94 18.23
C ASN A 136 10.45 -9.86 17.98
N ARG A 137 9.80 -8.82 18.49
CA ARG A 137 8.37 -8.59 18.31
C ARG A 137 8.01 -8.35 16.85
N LEU A 138 7.03 -9.10 16.37
CA LEU A 138 6.45 -8.96 15.04
C LEU A 138 4.92 -8.90 15.21
N PRO A 139 4.36 -7.72 15.56
CA PRO A 139 2.96 -7.59 15.94
C PRO A 139 1.99 -7.74 14.76
N VAL A 140 2.48 -7.61 13.53
CA VAL A 140 1.66 -7.67 12.31
C VAL A 140 2.05 -8.88 11.48
N LEU A 141 1.04 -9.64 11.06
CA LEU A 141 1.13 -10.62 9.98
C LEU A 141 0.43 -10.07 8.75
N TYR A 142 1.11 -10.05 7.60
CA TYR A 142 0.52 -9.68 6.32
C TYR A 142 0.50 -10.88 5.38
N ALA A 143 -0.67 -11.22 4.84
CA ALA A 143 -0.82 -12.28 3.85
C ALA A 143 -1.81 -11.87 2.76
N THR A 144 -1.69 -12.52 1.60
CA THR A 144 -2.60 -12.34 0.47
C THR A 144 -3.31 -13.65 0.21
N VAL A 145 -4.61 -13.63 -0.06
CA VAL A 145 -5.35 -14.83 -0.47
C VAL A 145 -4.93 -15.19 -1.90
N PRO A 146 -4.37 -16.39 -2.13
CA PRO A 146 -3.97 -16.79 -3.47
C PRO A 146 -5.19 -17.08 -4.36
N PRO A 147 -5.07 -16.98 -5.70
CA PRO A 147 -6.14 -17.37 -6.61
C PRO A 147 -6.57 -18.83 -6.37
N ALA A 148 -7.89 -19.09 -6.41
CA ALA A 148 -8.46 -20.41 -6.15
C ALA A 148 -7.98 -21.03 -4.82
N ALA A 149 -7.88 -20.22 -3.76
CA ALA A 149 -7.30 -20.61 -2.49
C ALA A 149 -7.92 -21.89 -1.92
N THR A 150 -7.04 -22.81 -1.49
CA THR A 150 -7.37 -23.96 -0.66
C THR A 150 -6.97 -23.69 0.80
N PRO A 151 -7.52 -24.43 1.79
CA PRO A 151 -7.07 -24.34 3.18
C PRO A 151 -5.55 -24.48 3.35
N ARG A 152 -4.95 -25.44 2.62
CA ARG A 152 -3.50 -25.67 2.67
C ARG A 152 -2.72 -24.49 2.12
N MET A 153 -3.15 -23.90 0.99
CA MET A 153 -2.49 -22.74 0.42
C MET A 153 -2.49 -21.56 1.40
N LEU A 154 -3.63 -21.28 2.05
CA LEU A 154 -3.71 -20.24 3.08
C LEU A 154 -2.76 -20.50 4.26
N ALA A 155 -2.72 -21.72 4.77
CA ALA A 155 -1.80 -22.08 5.85
C ALA A 155 -0.33 -21.89 5.44
N VAL A 156 0.01 -22.25 4.20
CA VAL A 156 1.35 -22.07 3.63
C VAL A 156 1.69 -20.59 3.43
N GLU A 157 0.75 -19.72 3.04
CA GLU A 157 1.00 -18.27 2.97
C GLU A 157 1.33 -17.67 4.34
N PHE A 158 0.63 -18.07 5.40
CA PHE A 158 0.93 -17.63 6.77
C PHE A 158 2.30 -18.15 7.23
N ALA A 159 2.63 -19.40 6.91
CA ALA A 159 3.95 -19.97 7.17
C ALA A 159 5.07 -19.23 6.43
N ARG A 160 4.85 -18.90 5.14
CA ARG A 160 5.78 -18.15 4.30
C ARG A 160 6.10 -16.78 4.91
N PHE A 161 5.10 -16.10 5.49
CA PHE A 161 5.32 -14.84 6.18
C PHE A 161 6.41 -14.94 7.26
N PHE A 162 6.39 -16.01 8.06
CA PHE A 162 7.40 -16.22 9.10
C PHE A 162 8.73 -16.78 8.58
N GLY A 163 8.82 -17.15 7.30
CA GLY A 163 9.96 -17.87 6.72
C GLY A 163 10.00 -19.35 7.11
N LEU A 164 8.86 -19.95 7.45
CA LEU A 164 8.77 -21.37 7.79
C LEU A 164 8.71 -22.20 6.52
N SER A 165 9.56 -23.22 6.45
CA SER A 165 9.60 -24.19 5.34
C SER A 165 9.14 -25.55 5.82
N PHE A 166 8.33 -26.21 5.00
CA PHE A 166 7.74 -27.51 5.31
C PHE A 166 8.03 -28.49 4.18
N PRO A 167 8.39 -29.74 4.48
CA PRO A 167 8.39 -30.81 3.49
C PRO A 167 7.04 -30.90 2.78
N ALA A 168 7.04 -31.25 1.49
CA ALA A 168 5.82 -31.32 0.67
C ALA A 168 4.72 -32.21 1.28
N ARG A 169 5.11 -33.25 2.04
CA ARG A 169 4.20 -34.21 2.70
C ARG A 169 3.71 -33.79 4.09
N SER A 170 4.08 -32.62 4.59
CA SER A 170 3.67 -32.16 5.93
C SER A 170 2.16 -32.02 6.02
N ASN A 171 1.56 -32.43 7.14
CA ASN A 171 0.13 -32.29 7.35
C ASN A 171 -0.25 -30.82 7.51
N ILE A 172 -1.46 -30.43 7.12
CA ILE A 172 -1.95 -29.06 7.31
C ILE A 172 -1.97 -28.68 8.80
N THR A 173 -2.29 -29.63 9.69
CA THR A 173 -2.29 -29.41 11.14
C THR A 173 -0.92 -28.97 11.64
N ASP A 174 0.15 -29.64 11.22
CA ASP A 174 1.53 -29.30 11.61
C ASP A 174 1.90 -27.88 11.16
N VAL A 175 1.48 -27.50 9.95
CA VAL A 175 1.70 -26.14 9.42
C VAL A 175 0.95 -25.11 10.26
N VAL A 176 -0.32 -25.36 10.56
CA VAL A 176 -1.14 -24.43 11.35
C VAL A 176 -0.62 -24.31 12.78
N ASP A 177 -0.23 -25.40 13.41
CA ASP A 177 0.32 -25.40 14.77
C ASP A 177 1.64 -24.63 14.83
N ALA A 178 2.54 -24.82 13.86
CA ALA A 178 3.78 -24.06 13.76
C ALA A 178 3.53 -22.57 13.52
N VAL A 179 2.56 -22.21 12.67
CA VAL A 179 2.15 -20.81 12.44
C VAL A 179 1.61 -20.19 13.73
N CYS A 180 0.70 -20.87 14.43
CA CYS A 180 0.12 -20.37 15.68
C CYS A 180 1.16 -20.23 16.79
N ALA A 181 2.04 -21.22 16.96
CA ALA A 181 3.12 -21.19 17.93
C ALA A 181 4.09 -20.03 17.65
N THR A 182 4.49 -19.86 16.39
CA THR A 182 5.39 -18.78 15.98
C THR A 182 4.74 -17.41 16.19
N ALA A 183 3.49 -17.23 15.74
CA ALA A 183 2.73 -15.99 15.91
C ALA A 183 2.56 -15.61 17.39
N ALA A 184 2.31 -16.58 18.27
CA ALA A 184 2.25 -16.36 19.71
C ALA A 184 3.61 -15.95 20.29
N HIS A 185 4.69 -16.63 19.87
CA HIS A 185 6.06 -16.37 20.33
C HIS A 185 6.54 -14.96 19.96
N VAL A 186 6.23 -14.48 18.76
CA VAL A 186 6.61 -13.13 18.29
C VAL A 186 5.56 -12.06 18.59
N HIS A 187 4.50 -12.43 19.31
CA HIS A 187 3.42 -11.56 19.77
C HIS A 187 2.64 -10.84 18.65
N VAL A 188 2.22 -11.58 17.62
CA VAL A 188 1.25 -11.10 16.63
C VAL A 188 -0.07 -10.78 17.33
N ASP A 189 -0.58 -9.56 17.13
CA ASP A 189 -1.89 -9.11 17.62
C ASP A 189 -2.74 -8.44 16.52
N LEU A 190 -2.20 -8.33 15.30
CA LEU A 190 -2.90 -7.85 14.10
C LEU A 190 -2.58 -8.74 12.90
N VAL A 191 -3.61 -9.24 12.21
CA VAL A 191 -3.51 -10.03 10.99
C VAL A 191 -4.19 -9.28 9.85
N LEU A 192 -3.45 -9.05 8.76
CA LEU A 192 -3.88 -8.31 7.58
C LEU A 192 -3.95 -9.28 6.40
N ILE A 193 -5.14 -9.40 5.80
CA ILE A 193 -5.40 -10.31 4.69
C ILE A 193 -5.88 -9.52 3.48
N ASP A 194 -5.08 -9.48 2.42
CA ASP A 194 -5.43 -8.82 1.16
C ASP A 194 -6.03 -9.80 0.13
N GLU A 195 -6.65 -9.26 -0.91
CA GLU A 195 -7.23 -10.00 -2.03
C GLU A 195 -8.32 -11.02 -1.62
N LEU A 196 -9.13 -10.70 -0.60
CA LEU A 196 -10.17 -11.60 -0.07
C LEU A 196 -11.15 -12.11 -1.14
N HIS A 197 -11.35 -11.34 -2.20
CA HIS A 197 -12.20 -11.68 -3.35
C HIS A 197 -11.71 -12.90 -4.15
N ASN A 198 -10.48 -13.36 -3.93
CA ASN A 198 -10.00 -14.65 -4.45
C ASN A 198 -10.68 -15.86 -3.78
N LEU A 199 -11.41 -15.66 -2.67
CA LEU A 199 -12.26 -16.68 -2.06
C LEU A 199 -13.63 -16.74 -2.75
N ASN A 200 -13.84 -17.78 -3.54
CA ASN A 200 -15.17 -18.10 -4.04
C ASN A 200 -15.96 -18.93 -3.02
N LEU A 201 -16.76 -18.28 -2.17
CA LEU A 201 -17.60 -18.96 -1.17
C LEU A 201 -18.69 -19.87 -1.75
N ALA A 202 -19.06 -19.70 -3.02
CA ALA A 202 -20.02 -20.59 -3.68
C ALA A 202 -19.39 -21.94 -4.04
N SER A 203 -18.06 -22.00 -4.14
CA SER A 203 -17.33 -23.25 -4.35
C SER A 203 -17.06 -23.97 -3.03
N ARG A 204 -17.03 -25.31 -3.05
CA ARG A 204 -16.64 -26.11 -1.89
C ARG A 204 -15.25 -25.72 -1.36
N THR A 205 -14.27 -25.62 -2.25
CA THR A 205 -12.88 -25.28 -1.90
C THR A 205 -12.75 -23.90 -1.26
N GLY A 206 -13.43 -22.89 -1.81
CA GLY A 206 -13.41 -21.54 -1.23
C GLY A 206 -14.15 -21.45 0.11
N ALA A 207 -15.21 -22.25 0.29
CA ALA A 207 -15.88 -22.37 1.59
C ALA A 207 -14.96 -23.02 2.65
N GLU A 208 -14.23 -24.08 2.29
CA GLU A 208 -13.23 -24.71 3.15
C GLU A 208 -12.08 -23.73 3.49
N ALA A 209 -11.63 -22.93 2.53
CA ALA A 209 -10.61 -21.90 2.75
C ALA A 209 -11.10 -20.78 3.70
N SER A 210 -12.37 -20.38 3.61
CA SER A 210 -12.99 -19.45 4.57
C SER A 210 -13.06 -20.03 5.99
N ASP A 211 -13.42 -21.31 6.11
CA ASP A 211 -13.39 -22.02 7.40
C ASP A 211 -11.96 -22.07 7.97
N GLN A 212 -10.93 -22.19 7.13
CA GLN A 212 -9.53 -22.12 7.55
C GLN A 212 -9.14 -20.73 8.11
N LEU A 213 -9.60 -19.63 7.50
CA LEU A 213 -9.38 -18.28 8.05
C LEU A 213 -10.08 -18.10 9.39
N LYS A 214 -11.31 -18.61 9.52
CA LYS A 214 -12.03 -18.63 10.80
C LYS A 214 -11.27 -19.42 11.86
N TYR A 215 -10.73 -20.58 11.49
CA TYR A 215 -9.91 -21.41 12.39
C TYR A 215 -8.67 -20.66 12.89
N PHE A 216 -7.97 -19.92 12.01
CA PHE A 216 -6.88 -19.04 12.41
C PHE A 216 -7.35 -17.90 13.33
N ALA A 217 -8.49 -17.28 13.05
CA ALA A 217 -9.03 -16.18 13.86
C ALA A 217 -9.46 -16.60 15.28
N GLU A 218 -9.82 -17.87 15.46
CA GLU A 218 -10.15 -18.44 16.77
C GLU A 218 -8.88 -18.82 17.57
N ARG A 219 -7.80 -19.26 16.89
CA ARG A 219 -6.56 -19.71 17.53
C ARG A 219 -5.52 -18.60 17.76
N LEU A 220 -5.50 -17.57 16.92
CA LEU A 220 -4.58 -16.46 17.05
C LEU A 220 -5.18 -15.37 17.97
N PRO A 221 -4.42 -14.85 18.96
CA PRO A 221 -4.85 -13.74 19.80
C PRO A 221 -4.75 -12.39 19.07
N ALA A 222 -5.23 -12.33 17.82
CA ALA A 222 -5.05 -11.21 16.92
C ALA A 222 -6.38 -10.69 16.37
N THR A 223 -6.40 -9.41 16.03
CA THR A 223 -7.49 -8.79 15.28
C THR A 223 -7.29 -9.01 13.79
N PHE A 224 -8.29 -9.49 13.09
CA PHE A 224 -8.21 -9.74 11.65
C PHE A 224 -8.82 -8.60 10.87
N ILE A 225 -8.09 -8.11 9.88
CA ILE A 225 -8.51 -7.07 8.95
C ILE A 225 -8.36 -7.61 7.54
N TYR A 226 -9.43 -7.51 6.76
CA TYR A 226 -9.46 -8.03 5.40
C TYR A 226 -9.59 -6.88 4.40
N ALA A 227 -9.05 -7.06 3.20
CA ALA A 227 -9.28 -6.20 2.05
C ALA A 227 -9.72 -7.04 0.83
N GLY A 228 -10.71 -6.56 0.08
CA GLY A 228 -11.23 -7.28 -1.07
C GLY A 228 -12.06 -6.38 -2.00
N ILE A 229 -12.34 -6.89 -3.20
CA ILE A 229 -13.17 -6.21 -4.19
C ILE A 229 -14.64 -6.60 -3.95
N ASP A 230 -15.49 -5.59 -3.78
CA ASP A 230 -16.95 -5.69 -3.73
C ASP A 230 -17.48 -6.92 -2.99
N VAL A 231 -16.96 -7.13 -1.78
CA VAL A 231 -17.19 -8.37 -1.02
C VAL A 231 -18.68 -8.62 -0.71
N GLU A 232 -19.47 -7.55 -0.63
CA GLU A 232 -20.92 -7.61 -0.48
C GLU A 232 -21.58 -8.21 -1.73
N ALA A 233 -21.20 -7.72 -2.91
CA ALA A 233 -21.72 -8.18 -4.19
C ALA A 233 -21.28 -9.62 -4.53
N GLN A 234 -20.11 -10.03 -4.05
CA GLN A 234 -19.61 -11.40 -4.19
C GLN A 234 -20.26 -12.40 -3.22
N GLY A 235 -21.25 -11.98 -2.44
CA GLY A 235 -21.99 -12.86 -1.54
C GLY A 235 -21.19 -13.30 -0.31
N LEU A 236 -20.12 -12.57 0.06
CA LEU A 236 -19.32 -12.87 1.27
C LEU A 236 -20.21 -12.92 2.53
N PHE A 237 -21.28 -12.10 2.55
CA PHE A 237 -22.23 -12.03 3.66
C PHE A 237 -23.50 -12.86 3.46
N ALA A 238 -23.61 -13.58 2.35
CA ALA A 238 -24.76 -14.43 2.05
C ALA A 238 -24.66 -15.82 2.69
N GLY A 239 -25.82 -16.44 2.96
CA GLY A 239 -25.89 -17.78 3.55
C GLY A 239 -25.57 -17.82 5.05
N THR A 240 -25.53 -19.03 5.62
CA THR A 240 -25.29 -19.26 7.07
C THR A 240 -23.88 -18.84 7.50
N ARG A 241 -22.86 -19.13 6.67
CA ARG A 241 -21.46 -18.71 6.91
C ARG A 241 -21.29 -17.20 6.75
N GLY A 242 -21.87 -16.58 5.72
CA GLY A 242 -21.76 -15.15 5.50
C GLY A 242 -22.39 -14.31 6.61
N ARG A 243 -23.50 -14.75 7.21
CA ARG A 243 -24.08 -14.10 8.39
C ARG A 243 -23.16 -14.10 9.62
N GLN A 244 -22.30 -15.12 9.78
CA GLN A 244 -21.32 -15.15 10.87
C GLN A 244 -20.23 -14.09 10.68
N ILE A 245 -19.84 -13.83 9.43
CA ILE A 245 -18.90 -12.77 9.07
C ILE A 245 -19.60 -11.41 9.26
N ALA A 246 -20.82 -11.23 8.74
CA ALA A 246 -21.59 -9.99 8.88
C ALA A 246 -21.81 -9.57 10.35
N GLY A 247 -21.96 -10.52 11.27
CA GLY A 247 -22.14 -10.23 12.70
C GLY A 247 -20.87 -9.78 13.46
N ARG A 248 -19.68 -9.95 12.88
CA ARG A 248 -18.39 -9.69 13.57
C ARG A 248 -17.54 -8.63 12.88
N PHE A 249 -17.83 -8.29 11.63
CA PHE A 249 -16.99 -7.40 10.84
C PHE A 249 -17.66 -6.06 10.57
N THR A 250 -16.91 -4.99 10.81
CA THR A 250 -17.28 -3.65 10.33
C THR A 250 -16.78 -3.47 8.90
N VAL A 251 -17.67 -3.18 7.97
CA VAL A 251 -17.30 -2.89 6.58
C VAL A 251 -16.96 -1.41 6.44
N ILE A 252 -15.79 -1.12 5.87
CA ILE A 252 -15.37 0.22 5.48
C ILE A 252 -15.32 0.25 3.95
N PRO A 253 -16.13 1.08 3.29
CA PRO A 253 -16.04 1.24 1.84
C PRO A 253 -14.76 2.02 1.49
N ALA A 254 -13.98 1.48 0.56
CA ALA A 254 -12.89 2.14 -0.13
C ALA A 254 -13.41 2.57 -1.51
N SER A 255 -14.05 3.72 -1.55
CA SER A 255 -14.63 4.30 -2.76
C SER A 255 -13.66 5.27 -3.43
N PRO A 256 -13.82 5.53 -4.75
CA PRO A 256 -13.20 6.68 -5.40
C PRO A 256 -13.57 7.97 -4.67
N PHE A 257 -12.73 9.00 -4.78
CA PHE A 257 -13.10 10.32 -4.32
C PHE A 257 -14.31 10.84 -5.10
N SER A 258 -15.14 11.65 -4.45
CA SER A 258 -16.22 12.36 -5.10
C SER A 258 -15.73 13.74 -5.59
N TYR A 259 -16.47 14.34 -6.51
CA TYR A 259 -16.30 15.74 -6.93
C TYR A 259 -17.67 16.45 -7.06
N ALA A 260 -18.69 15.87 -6.43
CA ALA A 260 -20.08 16.30 -6.56
C ALA A 260 -20.39 17.55 -5.73
N THR A 261 -19.89 17.61 -4.49
CA THR A 261 -20.11 18.73 -3.57
C THR A 261 -18.87 19.62 -3.46
N ASN A 262 -19.02 20.82 -2.87
CA ASN A 262 -17.86 21.68 -2.60
C ASN A 262 -16.89 21.04 -1.59
N GLU A 263 -17.41 20.37 -0.55
CA GLU A 263 -16.59 19.66 0.43
C GLU A 263 -15.77 18.51 -0.21
N ASP A 264 -16.37 17.81 -1.17
CA ASP A 264 -15.67 16.78 -1.94
C ASP A 264 -14.51 17.38 -2.75
N ARG A 265 -14.76 18.52 -3.41
CA ARG A 265 -13.76 19.25 -4.21
C ARG A 265 -12.63 19.78 -3.34
N ASP A 266 -12.95 20.30 -2.17
CA ASP A 266 -11.96 20.78 -1.20
C ASP A 266 -11.10 19.62 -0.69
N THR A 267 -11.73 18.48 -0.38
CA THR A 267 -11.02 17.26 0.04
C THR A 267 -10.08 16.74 -1.04
N TRP A 268 -10.54 16.70 -2.30
CA TRP A 268 -9.72 16.31 -3.44
C TRP A 268 -8.57 17.29 -3.70
N THR A 269 -8.85 18.59 -3.68
CA THR A 269 -7.85 19.65 -3.87
C THR A 269 -6.78 19.60 -2.78
N ALA A 270 -7.16 19.36 -1.52
CA ALA A 270 -6.23 19.19 -0.41
C ALA A 270 -5.32 17.95 -0.58
N LEU A 271 -5.86 16.86 -1.10
CA LEU A 271 -5.06 15.67 -1.46
C LEU A 271 -4.03 16.01 -2.54
N VAL A 272 -4.46 16.68 -3.62
CA VAL A 272 -3.57 17.11 -4.71
C VAL A 272 -2.50 18.06 -4.20
N GLN A 273 -2.85 19.04 -3.36
CA GLN A 273 -1.92 19.96 -2.73
C GLN A 273 -0.89 19.24 -1.85
N THR A 274 -1.31 18.19 -1.13
CA THR A 274 -0.39 17.39 -0.32
C THR A 274 0.60 16.65 -1.22
N LEU A 275 0.14 16.05 -2.33
CA LEU A 275 1.01 15.39 -3.32
C LEU A 275 2.00 16.39 -3.93
N GLU A 276 1.53 17.59 -4.30
CA GLU A 276 2.36 18.66 -4.85
C GLU A 276 3.47 19.09 -3.88
N SER A 277 3.15 19.24 -2.58
CA SER A 277 4.13 19.69 -1.57
C SER A 277 5.33 18.75 -1.40
N MET A 278 5.17 17.48 -1.79
CA MET A 278 6.21 16.47 -1.73
C MET A 278 7.12 16.50 -2.95
N LEU A 279 6.74 17.20 -4.02
CA LEU A 279 7.53 17.28 -5.23
C LEU A 279 8.86 18.01 -4.96
N ARG A 280 9.90 17.52 -5.60
CA ARG A 280 11.23 18.10 -5.62
C ARG A 280 11.60 18.40 -7.05
N LEU A 281 10.90 19.36 -7.67
CA LEU A 281 11.08 19.83 -9.04
C LEU A 281 11.52 21.31 -9.04
N HIS A 282 12.53 21.67 -9.83
CA HIS A 282 13.15 23.00 -9.70
C HIS A 282 12.28 24.15 -10.22
N HIS A 283 11.47 23.92 -11.24
CA HIS A 283 10.65 24.95 -11.88
C HIS A 283 9.16 24.85 -11.51
N HIS A 284 8.80 23.88 -10.65
CA HIS A 284 7.42 23.69 -10.25
C HIS A 284 7.01 24.68 -9.17
N ARG A 285 5.85 25.32 -9.35
CA ARG A 285 5.34 26.33 -8.42
C ARG A 285 4.20 25.75 -7.59
N PRO A 286 4.20 25.91 -6.25
CA PRO A 286 3.07 25.52 -5.42
C PRO A 286 1.76 26.16 -5.90
N GLY A 287 0.67 25.40 -5.86
CA GLY A 287 -0.64 25.79 -6.37
C GLY A 287 -0.89 25.43 -7.84
N SER A 288 0.12 24.94 -8.57
CA SER A 288 -0.03 24.53 -9.98
C SER A 288 -0.93 23.32 -10.11
N LEU A 289 -0.67 22.24 -9.37
CA LEU A 289 -1.53 21.04 -9.41
C LEU A 289 -2.90 21.26 -8.76
N PRO A 290 -3.03 21.94 -7.60
CA PRO A 290 -4.34 22.31 -7.06
C PRO A 290 -5.22 23.08 -8.06
N SER A 291 -4.63 23.95 -8.89
CA SER A 291 -5.39 24.64 -9.95
C SER A 291 -5.93 23.71 -11.04
N LEU A 292 -5.28 22.55 -11.23
CA LEU A 292 -5.67 21.48 -12.14
C LEU A 292 -6.51 20.39 -11.46
N SER A 293 -7.01 20.61 -10.24
CA SER A 293 -7.72 19.58 -9.46
C SER A 293 -8.89 18.94 -10.20
N GLY A 294 -9.68 19.74 -10.93
CA GLY A 294 -10.78 19.23 -11.74
C GLY A 294 -10.30 18.35 -12.89
N TYR A 295 -9.25 18.78 -13.61
CA TYR A 295 -8.62 17.97 -14.66
C TYR A 295 -8.10 16.64 -14.09
N LEU A 296 -7.35 16.69 -12.98
CA LEU A 296 -6.81 15.49 -12.32
C LEU A 296 -7.91 14.55 -11.85
N PHE A 297 -9.03 15.08 -11.35
CA PHE A 297 -10.18 14.28 -10.97
C PHE A 297 -10.73 13.50 -12.17
N HIS A 298 -11.01 14.19 -13.27
CA HIS A 298 -11.55 13.57 -14.48
C HIS A 298 -10.58 12.58 -15.13
N ARG A 299 -9.29 12.92 -15.20
CA ARG A 299 -8.22 12.07 -15.74
C ARG A 299 -8.06 10.76 -14.95
N THR A 300 -8.36 10.79 -13.66
CA THR A 300 -8.15 9.63 -12.76
C THR A 300 -9.45 8.95 -12.33
N GLY A 301 -10.61 9.50 -12.67
CA GLY A 301 -11.90 9.03 -12.14
C GLY A 301 -12.01 9.13 -10.61
N GLY A 302 -11.25 10.02 -9.96
CA GLY A 302 -11.17 10.12 -8.51
C GLY A 302 -10.40 8.97 -7.83
N MET A 303 -9.69 8.14 -8.61
CA MET A 303 -8.95 6.99 -8.09
C MET A 303 -7.60 7.41 -7.55
N ILE A 304 -7.36 7.16 -6.26
CA ILE A 304 -6.08 7.52 -5.61
C ILE A 304 -4.88 6.78 -6.22
N GLY A 305 -5.05 5.51 -6.61
CA GLY A 305 -3.99 4.75 -7.26
C GLY A 305 -3.56 5.39 -8.57
N SER A 306 -4.53 5.72 -9.42
CA SER A 306 -4.33 6.39 -10.71
C SER A 306 -3.73 7.79 -10.54
N LEU A 307 -4.22 8.57 -9.57
CA LEU A 307 -3.66 9.89 -9.25
C LEU A 307 -2.19 9.80 -8.81
N SER A 308 -1.87 8.86 -7.92
CA SER A 308 -0.50 8.66 -7.45
C SER A 308 0.43 8.27 -8.59
N GLN A 309 0.02 7.32 -9.44
CA GLN A 309 0.80 6.91 -10.60
C GLN A 309 1.02 8.08 -11.57
N LEU A 310 -0.03 8.85 -11.86
CA LEU A 310 0.01 9.98 -12.77
C LEU A 310 1.00 11.06 -12.30
N ILE A 311 0.91 11.48 -11.03
CA ILE A 311 1.80 12.52 -10.48
C ILE A 311 3.24 12.03 -10.38
N ARG A 312 3.46 10.78 -9.96
CA ARG A 312 4.80 10.19 -9.88
C ARG A 312 5.44 10.07 -11.26
N GLY A 313 4.71 9.57 -12.25
CA GLY A 313 5.15 9.47 -13.64
C GLY A 313 5.49 10.84 -14.23
N ALA A 314 4.60 11.83 -14.06
CA ALA A 314 4.83 13.18 -14.53
C ALA A 314 6.05 13.84 -13.87
N ALA A 315 6.27 13.62 -12.58
CA ALA A 315 7.43 14.16 -11.88
C ALA A 315 8.75 13.53 -12.37
N VAL A 316 8.76 12.23 -12.67
CA VAL A 316 9.93 11.57 -13.25
C VAL A 316 10.21 12.11 -14.65
N LEU A 317 9.19 12.18 -15.52
CA LEU A 317 9.34 12.70 -16.89
C LEU A 317 9.78 14.17 -16.89
N ALA A 318 9.27 14.99 -15.97
CA ALA A 318 9.67 16.41 -15.85
C ALA A 318 11.16 16.59 -15.54
N ILE A 319 11.80 15.60 -14.88
CA ILE A 319 13.25 15.62 -14.64
C ILE A 319 13.98 15.16 -15.90
N GLU A 320 13.46 14.13 -16.58
CA GLU A 320 14.07 13.56 -17.78
C GLU A 320 14.07 14.50 -18.99
N ASP A 321 12.99 15.27 -19.18
CA ASP A 321 12.87 16.25 -20.25
C ASP A 321 13.46 17.63 -19.88
N GLY A 322 13.89 17.81 -18.63
CA GLY A 322 14.45 19.04 -18.09
C GLY A 322 13.46 20.19 -17.91
N SER A 323 12.16 19.97 -18.15
CA SER A 323 11.11 20.98 -17.95
C SER A 323 10.96 21.38 -16.49
N GLU A 324 11.24 20.41 -15.59
CA GLU A 324 11.30 20.56 -14.13
C GLU A 324 10.00 21.11 -13.54
N ARG A 325 8.87 20.86 -14.20
CA ARG A 325 7.53 21.26 -13.77
C ARG A 325 6.48 20.32 -14.37
N ILE A 326 5.42 20.06 -13.61
CA ILE A 326 4.26 19.32 -14.13
C ILE A 326 3.27 20.30 -14.77
N THR A 327 2.89 20.03 -16.02
CA THR A 327 1.88 20.75 -16.79
C THR A 327 0.79 19.80 -17.26
N GLU A 328 -0.34 20.33 -17.75
CA GLU A 328 -1.40 19.53 -18.37
C GLU A 328 -0.88 18.69 -19.56
N ASP A 329 -0.07 19.30 -20.45
CA ASP A 329 0.53 18.59 -21.58
C ASP A 329 1.42 17.42 -21.13
N LEU A 330 2.17 17.59 -20.04
CA LEU A 330 3.01 16.52 -19.49
C LEU A 330 2.13 15.41 -18.89
N LEU A 331 1.06 15.77 -18.17
CA LEU A 331 0.09 14.83 -17.60
C LEU A 331 -0.63 14.01 -18.69
N ASP A 332 -0.95 14.64 -19.83
CA ASP A 332 -1.55 13.96 -20.98
C ASP A 332 -0.61 12.91 -21.61
N SER A 333 0.71 13.08 -21.48
CA SER A 333 1.70 12.13 -22.01
C SER A 333 1.97 10.91 -21.11
N VAL A 334 1.57 10.99 -19.82
CA VAL A 334 1.75 9.89 -18.87
C VAL A 334 0.65 8.83 -19.07
N PRO A 335 1.02 7.55 -19.30
CA PRO A 335 0.05 6.46 -19.34
C PRO A 335 -0.63 6.25 -17.98
N ILE A 336 -1.95 6.16 -17.99
CA ILE A 336 -2.77 5.81 -16.81
C ILE A 336 -3.32 4.38 -16.97
N ASP A 337 -3.86 3.82 -15.90
CA ASP A 337 -4.47 2.49 -15.96
C ASP A 337 -5.74 2.49 -16.83
N TYR A 338 -6.04 1.34 -17.44
CA TYR A 338 -7.17 1.18 -18.34
C TYR A 338 -8.52 1.59 -17.70
N ALA A 339 -8.72 1.36 -16.41
CA ALA A 339 -9.97 1.73 -15.74
C ALA A 339 -10.13 3.26 -15.66
N ALA A 340 -9.04 3.98 -15.35
CA ALA A 340 -8.99 5.43 -15.41
C ALA A 340 -9.20 5.97 -16.83
N GLU A 341 -8.60 5.36 -17.87
CA GLU A 341 -8.84 5.76 -19.27
C GLU A 341 -10.31 5.66 -19.68
N GLN A 342 -11.01 4.60 -19.23
CA GLN A 342 -12.44 4.43 -19.51
C GLN A 342 -13.29 5.44 -18.72
N SER A 343 -12.93 5.71 -17.46
CA SER A 343 -13.62 6.72 -16.64
C SER A 343 -13.48 8.13 -17.20
N GLU A 344 -12.29 8.49 -17.69
CA GLU A 344 -12.03 9.78 -18.34
C GLU A 344 -12.92 9.94 -19.58
N LYS A 345 -13.02 8.94 -20.44
CA LYS A 345 -13.91 8.99 -21.64
C LYS A 345 -15.37 9.27 -21.29
N LEU A 346 -15.82 8.84 -20.11
CA LEU A 346 -17.20 9.02 -19.64
C LEU A 346 -17.42 10.34 -18.91
N THR A 347 -16.39 10.91 -18.29
CA THR A 347 -16.52 12.05 -17.37
C THR A 347 -15.84 13.32 -17.86
N ALA A 348 -14.98 13.23 -18.87
CA ALA A 348 -14.27 14.39 -19.40
C ALA A 348 -15.26 15.40 -19.99
N PRO A 349 -15.16 16.70 -19.63
CA PRO A 349 -15.91 17.73 -20.33
C PRO A 349 -15.48 17.75 -21.80
N THR A 350 -16.45 17.88 -22.72
CA THR A 350 -16.18 17.91 -24.17
C THR A 350 -15.13 18.99 -24.47
N LYS A 351 -13.89 18.60 -24.81
CA LYS A 351 -12.84 19.54 -25.22
C LYS A 351 -13.41 20.36 -26.38
N ARG A 352 -13.68 21.66 -26.20
CA ARG A 352 -14.07 22.57 -27.28
C ARG A 352 -12.88 22.64 -28.24
N THR A 353 -12.94 21.89 -29.32
CA THR A 353 -11.98 21.97 -30.42
C THR A 353 -12.12 23.35 -31.06
N GLY A 354 -11.29 24.29 -30.59
CA GLY A 354 -11.14 25.61 -31.17
C GLY A 354 -10.56 25.47 -32.58
N ARG A 355 -11.44 25.28 -33.57
CA ARG A 355 -11.08 25.32 -34.99
C ARG A 355 -10.69 26.77 -35.30
N ARG A 356 -9.41 27.10 -35.15
CA ARG A 356 -8.79 28.32 -35.68
C ARG A 356 -8.99 28.30 -37.21
N ARG A 357 -10.07 28.92 -37.69
CA ARG A 357 -10.18 29.34 -39.09
C ARG A 357 -9.12 30.41 -39.31
N ARG A 358 -8.06 30.08 -40.05
CA ARG A 358 -7.24 31.09 -40.72
C ARG A 358 -8.16 31.83 -41.70
N ALA A 359 -8.39 33.12 -41.45
CA ALA A 359 -8.85 34.03 -42.49
C ALA A 359 -7.62 34.48 -43.27
N ALA A 360 -7.71 34.37 -44.59
CA ALA A 360 -6.77 34.93 -45.55
C ALA A 360 -6.98 36.44 -45.70
#